data_AF-A0A2I3RHV0-F1
#
_entry.id   AF-A0A2I3RHV0-F1
#
_cell.length_a   1.000
_cell.length_b   1.000
_cell.length_c   1.000
_cell.angle_alpha   90.00
_cell.angle_beta   90.00
_cell.angle_gamma   90.00
#
_symmetry.space_group_name_H-M   'P 1'
#
loop_
_entity.id
_entity.type
_entity.pdbx_description
1 polymer ?
#
loop_
_entity_poly.entity_id
_entity_poly.type
_entity_poly.pdbx_seq_one_letter_code
_entity_poly.pdbx_strand_id
1 'polypeptide(L)' 'TPRYYKDKLKEDLGVCLLQSNCVVQEGKSPLQCLKEGYCKALKYSFFEYKRSVLDIRSRTRGRKGY' A
#
# COMPACT_ATOMS: atom_id res chain seq x y z
N THR A 1 -5.38 -2.65 -16.17
CA THR A 1 -6.18 -3.60 -15.35
C THR A 1 -5.92 -3.34 -13.86
N PRO A 2 -6.80 -3.74 -12.93
CA PRO A 2 -6.61 -3.55 -11.49
C PRO A 2 -5.27 -4.08 -10.97
N ARG A 3 -4.77 -5.17 -11.59
CA ARG A 3 -3.45 -5.76 -11.31
C ARG A 3 -2.30 -4.78 -11.56
N TYR A 4 -2.27 -4.14 -12.74
CA TYR A 4 -1.27 -3.13 -13.10
C TYR A 4 -1.23 -1.96 -12.08
N TYR A 5 -2.39 -1.46 -11.67
CA TYR A 5 -2.46 -0.36 -10.71
C TYR A 5 -1.93 -0.77 -9.32
N LYS A 6 -2.21 -2.01 -8.88
CA LYS A 6 -1.64 -2.56 -7.64
C LYS A 6 -0.11 -2.62 -7.70
N ASP A 7 0.44 -3.10 -8.81
CA ASP A 7 1.87 -3.29 -8.96
C ASP A 7 2.60 -1.94 -9.01
N LYS A 8 2.02 -0.96 -9.71
CA LYS A 8 2.51 0.43 -9.70
C LYS A 8 2.55 1.05 -8.29
N LEU A 9 1.46 0.95 -7.51
CA LEU A 9 1.45 1.49 -6.15
C LEU A 9 2.45 0.81 -5.21
N LYS A 10 2.73 -0.48 -5.43
CA LYS A 10 3.78 -1.20 -4.67
C LYS A 10 5.17 -0.67 -5.02
N GLU A 11 5.42 -0.45 -6.30
CA GLU A 11 6.69 0.07 -6.80
C GLU A 11 6.95 1.48 -6.25
N ASP A 12 5.97 2.38 -6.39
CA ASP A 12 6.03 3.75 -5.87
C ASP A 12 6.30 3.76 -4.35
N LEU A 13 5.60 2.89 -3.59
CA LEU A 13 5.81 2.77 -2.14
C LEU A 13 7.21 2.24 -1.80
N GLY A 14 7.71 1.28 -2.57
CA GLY A 14 9.06 0.73 -2.42
C GLY A 14 10.13 1.78 -2.67
N VAL A 15 10.02 2.52 -3.77
CA VAL A 15 10.93 3.62 -4.12
C VAL A 15 10.92 4.71 -3.04
N CYS A 16 9.73 5.13 -2.60
CA CYS A 16 9.59 6.13 -1.56
C CYS A 16 10.27 5.72 -0.25
N LEU A 17 10.10 4.45 0.18
CA LEU A 17 10.73 3.96 1.40
C LEU A 17 12.26 3.86 1.26
N LEU A 18 12.75 3.35 0.13
CA LEU A 18 14.20 3.24 -0.14
C LEU A 18 14.89 4.60 -0.21
N GLN A 19 14.20 5.63 -0.69
CA GLN A 19 14.70 7.01 -0.73
C GLN A 19 14.48 7.79 0.56
N SER A 20 13.66 7.26 1.49
CA SER A 20 13.35 7.95 2.74
C SER A 20 14.54 7.96 3.69
N ASN A 21 14.63 9.02 4.49
CA ASN A 21 15.67 9.17 5.51
C ASN A 21 15.70 8.00 6.50
N CYS A 22 14.57 7.35 6.76
CA CYS A 22 14.51 6.19 7.65
C CYS A 22 15.34 5.00 7.14
N VAL A 23 15.37 4.75 5.82
CA VAL A 23 16.20 3.68 5.26
C VAL A 23 17.63 4.18 5.02
N VAL A 24 17.77 5.38 4.45
CA VAL A 24 19.09 5.90 4.02
C VAL A 24 19.95 6.36 5.19
N GLN A 25 19.37 7.06 6.17
CA GLN A 25 20.11 7.65 7.29
C GLN A 25 20.09 6.75 8.52
N GLU A 26 18.93 6.19 8.87
CA GLU A 26 18.79 5.36 10.08
C GLU A 26 19.15 3.88 9.82
N GLY A 27 19.29 3.46 8.55
CA GLY A 27 19.59 2.07 8.20
C GLY A 27 18.49 1.08 8.55
N LYS A 28 17.27 1.56 8.83
CA LYS A 28 16.14 0.70 9.20
C LYS A 28 15.60 -0.03 7.99
N SER A 29 14.91 -1.16 8.25
CA SER A 29 14.23 -1.88 7.18
C SER A 29 13.03 -1.08 6.64
N PRO A 30 12.73 -1.14 5.33
CA PRO A 30 11.57 -0.46 4.73
C PRO A 30 10.24 -0.78 5.43
N LEU A 31 10.09 -2.01 5.94
CA LEU A 31 8.93 -2.46 6.72
C LEU A 31 8.78 -1.71 8.04
N GLN A 32 9.90 -1.40 8.69
CA GLN A 32 9.94 -0.65 9.94
C GLN A 32 9.60 0.82 9.69
N CYS A 33 10.18 1.41 8.64
CA CYS A 33 9.83 2.76 8.18
C CYS A 33 8.35 2.90 7.81
N LEU A 34 7.77 1.87 7.16
CA LEU A 34 6.34 1.83 6.84
C LEU A 34 5.44 1.76 8.09
N LYS A 35 5.90 1.09 9.16
CA LYS A 35 5.21 1.04 10.46
C LYS A 35 5.32 2.38 11.20
N GLU A 36 6.48 3.03 11.15
CA GLU A 36 6.73 4.35 11.74
C GLU A 36 5.95 5.47 11.03
N GLY A 37 5.47 5.23 9.81
CA GLY A 37 4.55 6.13 9.11
C GLY A 37 5.19 6.94 7.99
N TYR A 38 6.35 6.51 7.49
CA TYR A 38 6.92 7.05 6.26
C TYR A 38 6.03 6.71 5.05
N CYS A 39 6.07 7.57 4.03
CA CYS A 39 5.30 7.41 2.79
C CYS A 39 3.77 7.27 3.01
N LYS A 40 3.22 7.99 3.99
CA LYS A 40 1.79 7.97 4.39
C LYS A 40 0.83 8.13 3.21
N ALA A 41 1.13 9.01 2.26
CA ALA A 41 0.28 9.23 1.09
C ALA A 41 0.12 7.95 0.26
N LEU A 42 1.23 7.30 -0.10
CA LEU A 42 1.22 6.05 -0.86
C LEU A 42 0.63 4.89 -0.06
N LYS A 43 0.88 4.84 1.26
CA LYS A 43 0.24 3.88 2.17
C LYS A 43 -1.29 4.03 2.15
N TYR A 44 -1.78 5.27 2.20
CA TYR A 44 -3.20 5.58 2.12
C TYR A 44 -3.79 5.19 0.75
N SER A 45 -3.14 5.55 -0.35
CA SER A 45 -3.55 5.12 -1.70
C SER A 45 -3.61 3.60 -1.84
N PHE A 46 -2.65 2.87 -1.26
CA PHE A 46 -2.65 1.41 -1.27
C PHE A 46 -3.78 0.81 -0.44
N PHE A 47 -4.13 1.45 0.68
CA PHE A 47 -5.27 1.07 1.51
C PHE A 47 -6.60 1.28 0.77
N GLU A 48 -6.78 2.45 0.16
CA GLU A 48 -7.97 2.78 -0.63
C GLU A 48 -8.13 1.84 -1.83
N TYR A 49 -7.03 1.49 -2.51
CA TYR A 49 -7.07 0.48 -3.57
C TYR A 49 -7.60 -0.87 -3.04
N LYS A 50 -7.06 -1.38 -1.92
CA LYS A 50 -7.55 -2.63 -1.32
C LYS A 50 -9.03 -2.53 -0.94
N ARG A 51 -9.44 -1.40 -0.36
CA ARG A 51 -10.83 -1.14 0.02
C ARG A 51 -11.76 -1.19 -1.20
N SER A 52 -11.38 -0.53 -2.30
CA SER A 52 -12.13 -0.55 -3.55
C SER A 52 -12.25 -1.96 -4.14
N VAL A 53 -11.16 -2.73 -4.16
CA VAL A 53 -11.18 -4.13 -4.64
C VAL A 53 -12.09 -5.01 -3.78
N LEU A 54 -12.04 -4.86 -2.46
CA LEU A 54 -12.91 -5.58 -1.53
C LEU A 54 -14.38 -5.20 -1.70
N ASP A 55 -14.67 -3.92 -1.93
CA ASP A 55 -16.02 -3.43 -2.20
C ASP A 55 -16.56 -4.03 -3.52
N ILE A 56 -15.79 -3.99 -4.60
CA ILE A 56 -16.13 -4.63 -5.88
C ILE A 56 -16.38 -6.13 -5.68
N ARG A 57 -15.54 -6.80 -4.89
CA ARG A 57 -15.70 -8.24 -4.59
C ARG A 57 -17.00 -8.51 -3.81
N SER A 58 -17.35 -7.64 -2.86
CA SER A 58 -18.57 -7.75 -2.07
C SER A 58 -19.83 -7.52 -2.91
N ARG A 59 -19.77 -6.60 -3.88
CA ARG A 59 -20.86 -6.37 -4.84
C ARG A 59 -21.02 -7.54 -5.83
N THR A 60 -19.91 -8.05 -6.36
CA THR A 60 -19.93 -9.09 -7.41
C THR A 60 -20.19 -10.50 -6.88
N ARG A 61 -19.78 -10.81 -5.65
CA ARG A 61 -19.95 -12.14 -5.04
C ARG A 61 -21.00 -12.18 -3.93
N GLY A 62 -21.63 -11.05 -3.61
CA GLY A 62 -22.49 -10.89 -2.44
C GLY A 62 -21.69 -10.77 -1.13
N ARG A 63 -22.31 -10.19 -0.10
CA ARG A 63 -21.75 -10.20 1.26
C ARG A 63 -21.87 -11.61 1.82
N LYS A 64 -20.74 -12.19 2.28
CA LYS A 64 -20.77 -13.43 3.05
C LYS A 64 -21.41 -13.11 4.41
N GLY A 65 -22.60 -13.67 4.66
CA GLY A 65 -23.37 -13.44 5.90
C GLY A 65 -22.59 -13.87 7.14
N TYR A 66 -22.81 -13.14 8.23
CA TYR A 66 -22.43 -13.50 9.59
C TYR A 66 -23.49 -14.43 10.18
#